data_AF-A0A399HXS5-F1
#
_entry.id   AF-A0A399HXS5-F1
#
_cell.length_a   1.000
_cell.length_b   1.000
_cell.length_c   1.000
_cell.angle_alpha   90.00
_cell.angle_beta   90.00
_cell.angle_gamma   90.00
#
_symmetry.space_group_name_H-M   'P 1'
#
loop_
_entity.id
_entity.type
_entity.pdbx_description
1 polymer ?
#
loop_
_entity_poly.entity_id
_entity_poly.type
_entity_poly.pdbx_seq_one_letter_code
_entity_poly.pdbx_strand_id
1 'polypeptide(L)'
;MENWKRLYSCPSCGTLWAIDEWDKYTWQVVYRVKERAKWSEEERIQERKQLLLQSRGGEMEEECMWMGCRGKAVKGVAYCIDHLWNTGARK
;
A
#
# COMPACT_ATOMS: atom_id res chain seq x y z
N MET A 1 -21.55 1.41 -7.29
CA MET A 1 -20.38 2.29 -7.12
C MET A 1 -19.98 2.22 -5.66
N GLU A 2 -18.96 1.43 -5.34
CA GLU A 2 -18.54 1.25 -3.95
C GLU A 2 -17.78 2.50 -3.50
N ASN A 3 -18.40 3.31 -2.63
CA ASN A 3 -17.80 4.48 -2.00
C ASN A 3 -16.90 4.05 -0.82
N TRP A 4 -15.85 3.28 -1.09
CA TRP A 4 -14.90 2.84 -0.05
C TRP A 4 -13.80 3.88 0.23
N LYS A 5 -13.94 5.10 -0.31
CA LYS A 5 -12.97 6.18 -0.12
C LYS A 5 -13.66 7.46 0.32
N ARG A 6 -13.05 8.15 1.28
CA ARG A 6 -13.43 9.52 1.66
C ARG A 6 -12.26 10.46 1.50
N LEU A 7 -12.50 11.58 0.82
CA LEU A 7 -11.56 12.68 0.70
C LEU A 7 -11.94 13.77 1.70
N TYR A 8 -11.04 14.06 2.61
CA TYR A 8 -11.14 15.15 3.56
C TYR A 8 -10.25 16.31 3.13
N SER A 9 -10.62 17.52 3.55
CA SER A 9 -9.80 18.71 3.39
C SER A 9 -9.59 19.35 4.76
N CYS A 10 -8.35 19.70 5.08
CA CYS A 10 -8.04 20.46 6.27
C CYS A 10 -8.52 21.92 6.08
N PRO A 11 -9.44 22.44 6.91
CA PRO A 11 -9.97 23.80 6.74
C PRO A 11 -8.91 24.88 6.98
N SER A 12 -7.84 24.59 7.75
CA SER A 12 -6.82 25.58 8.10
C SER A 12 -5.71 25.70 7.05
N CYS A 13 -5.35 24.62 6.36
CA CYS A 13 -4.22 24.63 5.40
C CYS A 13 -4.56 24.09 4.01
N GLY A 14 -5.83 23.72 3.77
CA GLY A 14 -6.32 23.21 2.48
C GLY A 14 -5.80 21.81 2.10
N THR A 15 -4.94 21.19 2.92
CA THR A 15 -4.37 19.87 2.61
C THR A 15 -5.46 18.83 2.48
N LEU A 16 -5.39 18.04 1.41
CA LEU A 16 -6.33 16.96 1.14
C LEU A 16 -5.83 15.64 1.72
N TRP A 17 -6.73 14.85 2.29
CA TRP A 17 -6.45 13.56 2.92
C TRP A 17 -7.43 12.51 2.40
N ALA A 18 -6.91 11.46 1.78
CA ALA A 18 -7.72 10.32 1.35
C ALA A 18 -7.63 9.20 2.39
N ILE A 19 -8.76 8.82 2.96
CA ILE A 19 -8.88 7.70 3.89
C ILE A 19 -9.40 6.49 3.12
N ASP A 20 -8.68 5.38 3.23
CA ASP A 20 -9.09 4.08 2.72
C ASP A 20 -10.02 3.39 3.73
N GLU A 21 -11.30 3.20 3.37
CA GLU A 21 -12.28 2.48 4.19
C GLU A 21 -12.55 1.06 3.66
N TRP A 22 -11.67 0.52 2.79
CA TRP A 22 -11.91 -0.75 2.08
C TRP A 22 -12.21 -1.94 3.00
N ASP A 23 -11.48 -2.10 4.11
CA ASP A 23 -11.70 -3.22 5.02
C ASP A 23 -11.49 -2.81 6.49
N LYS A 24 -12.58 -2.83 7.26
CA LYS A 24 -12.61 -2.53 8.71
C LYS A 24 -11.77 -3.48 9.55
N TYR A 25 -11.36 -4.63 9.00
CA TYR A 25 -10.50 -5.61 9.65
C TYR A 25 -9.01 -5.43 9.29
N THR A 26 -8.70 -4.45 8.45
CA THR A 26 -7.33 -4.04 8.12
C THR A 26 -7.04 -2.65 8.66
N TRP A 27 -5.75 -2.32 8.77
CA TRP A 27 -5.35 -1.00 9.22
C TRP A 27 -5.79 0.03 8.19
N GLN A 28 -6.57 1.02 8.65
CA GLN A 28 -6.94 2.15 7.81
C GLN A 28 -5.71 3.01 7.58
N VAL A 29 -5.46 3.35 6.31
CA VAL A 29 -4.33 4.17 5.93
C VAL A 29 -4.83 5.50 5.41
N VAL A 30 -4.16 6.56 5.85
CA VAL A 30 -4.45 7.94 5.47
C VAL A 30 -3.33 8.45 4.57
N TYR A 31 -3.70 8.99 3.42
CA TYR A 31 -2.76 9.49 2.43
C TYR A 31 -2.93 10.98 2.21
N ARG A 32 -1.82 11.72 2.20
CA ARG A 32 -1.82 13.13 1.85
C ARG A 32 -1.92 13.27 0.34
N VAL A 33 -2.97 13.90 -0.15
CA VAL A 33 -3.20 14.12 -1.58
C VAL A 33 -2.68 15.51 -1.96
N LYS A 34 -1.71 15.57 -2.88
CA LYS A 34 -1.16 16.83 -3.38
C LYS A 34 -2.05 17.50 -4.43
N GLU A 35 -2.70 16.71 -5.27
CA GLU A 35 -3.55 17.18 -6.36
C GLU A 35 -4.80 16.31 -6.46
N ARG A 36 -5.98 16.93 -6.53
CA ARG A 36 -7.28 16.23 -6.60
C ARG A 36 -7.41 15.34 -7.84
N ALA A 37 -6.64 15.63 -8.89
CA ALA A 37 -6.65 14.94 -10.18
C ALA A 37 -5.71 13.71 -10.23
N LYS A 38 -4.76 13.56 -9.29
CA LYS A 38 -3.84 12.40 -9.22
C LYS A 38 -4.37 11.37 -8.24
N TRP A 39 -5.50 10.78 -8.60
CA TRP A 39 -6.17 9.75 -7.81
C TRP A 39 -6.20 8.42 -8.56
N SER A 40 -5.04 7.96 -9.05
CA SER A 40 -4.94 6.65 -9.70
C SER A 40 -4.94 5.54 -8.66
N GLU A 41 -5.56 4.40 -9.00
CA GLU A 41 -5.56 3.21 -8.14
C GLU A 41 -4.15 2.60 -8.09
N GLU A 42 -3.41 2.71 -9.19
CA GLU A 42 -2.07 2.17 -9.37
C GLU A 42 -1.04 2.83 -8.45
N GLU A 43 -1.00 4.17 -8.37
CA GLU A 43 -0.09 4.89 -7.48
C GLU A 43 -0.31 4.50 -6.01
N ARG A 44 -1.58 4.31 -5.61
CA ARG A 44 -1.92 3.88 -4.25
C ARG A 44 -1.51 2.46 -3.94
N ILE A 45 -1.66 1.53 -4.89
CA ILE A 45 -1.17 0.16 -4.70
C ILE A 45 0.34 0.18 -4.46
N GLN A 46 1.08 1.02 -5.18
CA GLN A 46 2.52 1.17 -4.97
C GLN A 46 2.84 1.77 -3.59
N GLU A 47 2.15 2.83 -3.17
CA GLU A 47 2.31 3.39 -1.81
C GLU A 47 1.98 2.36 -0.72
N ARG A 48 0.93 1.56 -0.90
CA ARG A 48 0.56 0.48 0.05
C ARG A 48 1.61 -0.61 0.12
N LYS A 49 2.16 -1.03 -1.02
CA LYS A 49 3.28 -1.96 -1.09
C LYS A 49 4.50 -1.41 -0.35
N GLN A 50 4.82 -0.13 -0.53
CA GLN A 50 5.93 0.51 0.18
C GLN A 50 5.72 0.56 1.70
N LEU A 51 4.51 0.91 2.15
CA LEU A 51 4.19 0.89 3.58
C LEU A 51 4.27 -0.51 4.17
N LEU A 52 3.75 -1.51 3.46
CA LEU A 52 3.85 -2.91 3.87
C LEU A 52 5.31 -3.36 3.97
N LEU A 53 6.12 -3.03 2.96
CA LEU A 53 7.55 -3.33 2.95
C LEU A 53 8.27 -2.69 4.15
N GLN A 54 8.01 -1.41 4.42
CA GLN A 54 8.59 -0.69 5.56
C GLN A 54 8.15 -1.30 6.90
N SER A 55 6.87 -1.65 7.04
CA SER A 55 6.34 -2.29 8.27
C SER A 55 7.00 -3.64 8.56
N ARG A 56 7.46 -4.35 7.52
CA ARG A 56 8.15 -5.63 7.61
C ARG A 56 9.67 -5.50 7.80
N GLY A 57 10.21 -4.28 7.69
CA GLY A 57 11.63 -4.01 7.86
C GLY A 57 12.45 -4.12 6.58
N GLY A 58 11.81 -3.96 5.41
CA GLY A 58 12.49 -3.87 4.11
C GLY A 58 12.62 -5.19 3.36
N GLU A 59 13.43 -5.15 2.30
CA GLU A 59 13.82 -6.32 1.51
C GLU A 59 15.03 -7.03 2.14
N MET A 60 15.17 -8.31 1.86
CA MET A 60 16.35 -9.11 2.18
C MET A 60 17.17 -9.39 0.93
N GLU A 61 18.36 -10.00 1.09
CA GLU A 61 19.20 -10.36 -0.05
C GLU A 61 18.72 -11.61 -0.78
N GLU A 62 17.93 -12.45 -0.10
CA GLU A 62 17.34 -13.65 -0.69
C GLU A 62 16.32 -13.30 -1.78
N GLU A 63 16.32 -14.08 -2.85
CA GLU A 63 15.33 -13.96 -3.91
C GLU A 63 13.97 -14.51 -3.48
N CYS A 64 12.92 -13.99 -4.10
CA CYS A 64 11.57 -14.49 -3.96
C CYS A 64 11.49 -15.96 -4.39
N MET A 65 10.88 -16.78 -3.54
CA MET A 65 10.68 -18.22 -3.80
C MET A 65 9.69 -18.51 -4.93
N TRP A 66 8.95 -17.50 -5.41
CA TRP A 66 7.98 -17.71 -6.48
C TRP A 66 8.69 -18.08 -7.78
N MET A 67 8.23 -19.16 -8.42
CA MET A 67 8.88 -19.72 -9.61
C MET A 67 9.05 -18.66 -10.70
N GLY A 68 10.29 -18.44 -11.13
CA GLY A 68 10.63 -17.47 -12.18
C GLY A 68 10.70 -16.01 -11.73
N CYS A 69 10.50 -15.71 -10.44
CA CYS A 69 10.68 -14.37 -9.90
C CYS A 69 12.14 -14.13 -9.50
N ARG A 70 12.68 -12.95 -9.83
CA ARG A 70 14.01 -12.48 -9.39
C ARG A 70 13.95 -11.28 -8.45
N GLY A 71 12.76 -10.96 -7.94
CA GLY A 71 12.59 -9.89 -6.96
C GLY A 71 13.14 -10.29 -5.60
N LYS A 72 13.63 -9.33 -4.82
CA LYS A 72 14.10 -9.58 -3.46
C LYS A 72 12.93 -9.92 -2.53
N ALA A 73 13.15 -10.86 -1.61
CA ALA A 73 12.15 -11.27 -0.63
C ALA A 73 11.95 -10.18 0.44
N VAL A 74 10.73 -10.04 0.95
CA VAL A 74 10.42 -9.13 2.06
C VAL A 74 10.91 -9.76 3.37
N LYS A 75 11.43 -8.96 4.30
CA LYS A 75 11.95 -9.46 5.57
C LYS A 75 10.93 -10.28 6.36
N GLY A 76 11.33 -11.51 6.71
CA GLY A 76 10.48 -12.48 7.41
C GLY A 76 9.43 -13.17 6.54
N VAL A 77 9.52 -13.04 5.20
CA VAL A 77 8.59 -13.63 4.24
C VAL A 77 9.39 -14.19 3.05
N ALA A 78 8.96 -15.33 2.48
CA ALA A 78 9.61 -15.94 1.31
C ALA A 78 9.30 -15.27 -0.04
N TYR A 79 8.52 -14.18 -0.05
CA TYR A 79 8.00 -13.56 -1.26
C TYR A 79 8.46 -12.10 -1.39
N CYS A 80 8.63 -11.62 -2.63
CA CYS A 80 8.79 -10.20 -2.90
C CYS A 80 7.50 -9.42 -2.63
N ILE A 81 7.58 -8.09 -2.61
CA ILE A 81 6.45 -7.26 -2.25
C ILE A 81 5.23 -7.45 -3.16
N ASP A 82 5.45 -7.70 -4.46
CA ASP A 82 4.38 -7.92 -5.42
C ASP A 82 3.66 -9.25 -5.18
N HIS A 83 4.42 -10.33 -5.02
CA HIS A 83 3.83 -11.65 -4.72
C HIS A 83 3.17 -11.67 -3.35
N LEU A 84 3.79 -11.05 -2.33
CA LEU A 84 3.19 -10.89 -1.02
C LEU A 84 1.84 -10.16 -1.13
N TRP A 85 1.81 -9.02 -1.83
CA TRP A 85 0.58 -8.26 -2.07
C TRP A 85 -0.52 -9.10 -2.74
N ASN A 86 -0.15 -9.89 -3.74
CA ASN A 86 -1.07 -10.72 -4.51
C ASN A 86 -1.63 -11.90 -3.71
N THR A 87 -0.91 -12.40 -2.70
CA THR A 87 -1.45 -13.42 -1.77
C THR A 87 -2.54 -12.89 -0.84
N GLY A 88 -2.74 -11.58 -0.76
CA GLY A 88 -3.69 -10.95 0.15
C GLY A 88 -3.21 -10.79 1.59
N ALA A 89 -1.98 -11.21 1.90
CA ALA A 89 -1.36 -11.00 3.21
C ALA A 89 -0.92 -9.53 3.37
N ARG A 90 -1.88 -8.68 3.80
CA ARG A 90 -1.75 -7.22 3.93
C ARG A 90 -1.68 -6.73 5.39
N LYS A 91 -1.46 -7.65 6.34
CA LYS A 91 -1.36 -7.35 7.79
C LYS A 91 0.07 -7.11 8.22
#